data_AF-A0A6L5ZA95-F1
#
_entry.id   AF-A0A6L5ZA95-F1
#
_cell.length_a   1.000
_cell.length_b   1.000
_cell.length_c   1.000
_cell.angle_alpha   90.00
_cell.angle_beta   90.00
_cell.angle_gamma   90.00
#
_symmetry.space_group_name_H-M   'P 1'
#
loop_
_entity.id
_entity.type
_entity.pdbx_description
1 polymer ?
#
loop_
_entity_poly.entity_id
_entity_poly.type
_entity_poly.pdbx_seq_one_letter_code
_entity_poly.pdbx_strand_id
1 'polypeptide(L)'
;MMTNPTLDDLLEGLIASLENEIMPHVSSPKAHVMCQMVQSLIQEVRQALPVYDKYIAEEHNDMTRVLRDVAAALGDTAGPEADRIRARATRLGALPNVPMPADQTPIRAAHRELGYALQDCMTDLDVLQRAGNTRADTALQSIRAHIMPRIVRDVETLTIAGGMAGRG
;
A
#
# COMPACT_ATOMS: atom_id res chain seq x y z
N MET A 1 -14.69 18.30 18.50
CA MET A 1 -13.47 17.56 18.90
C MET A 1 -13.12 16.63 17.75
N MET A 2 -12.43 17.18 16.74
CA MET A 2 -11.96 16.50 15.52
C MET A 2 -10.61 17.12 15.21
N THR A 3 -9.54 16.74 15.90
CA THR A 3 -8.20 17.24 15.56
C THR A 3 -7.47 16.31 14.61
N ASN A 4 -7.97 15.09 14.38
CA ASN A 4 -7.45 14.12 13.40
C ASN A 4 -8.59 13.16 12.92
N PRO A 5 -9.44 13.56 11.95
CA PRO A 5 -10.43 12.63 11.37
C PRO A 5 -9.74 11.50 10.60
N THR A 6 -10.27 10.29 10.69
CA THR A 6 -9.83 9.15 9.88
C THR A 6 -10.34 9.28 8.44
N LEU A 7 -9.80 8.47 7.52
CA LEU A 7 -10.30 8.45 6.14
C LEU A 7 -11.77 8.01 6.09
N ASP A 8 -12.18 7.07 6.94
CA ASP A 8 -13.57 6.63 7.00
C ASP A 8 -14.50 7.76 7.50
N ASP A 9 -14.07 8.52 8.51
CA ASP A 9 -14.83 9.68 9.01
C ASP A 9 -15.05 10.74 7.92
N LEU A 10 -14.03 10.97 7.07
CA LEU A 10 -14.14 11.91 5.94
C LEU A 10 -15.11 11.42 4.86
N LEU A 11 -15.08 10.12 4.55
CA LEU A 11 -15.98 9.52 3.56
C LEU A 11 -17.42 9.47 4.08
N GLU A 12 -17.62 9.21 5.37
CA GLU A 12 -18.92 9.31 6.03
C GLU A 12 -19.48 10.74 5.95
N GLY A 13 -18.64 11.73 6.27
CA GLY A 13 -19.01 13.14 6.13
C GLY A 13 -19.39 13.51 4.70
N LEU A 14 -18.68 12.99 3.70
CA LEU A 14 -19.00 13.23 2.29
C LEU A 14 -20.36 12.63 1.88
N ILE A 15 -20.69 11.42 2.35
CA ILE A 15 -22.02 10.81 2.13
C ILE A 15 -23.10 11.69 2.76
N ALA A 16 -22.88 12.14 4.00
CA ALA A 16 -23.82 12.99 4.72
C ALA A 16 -24.04 14.35 4.02
N SER A 17 -22.97 14.98 3.49
CA SER A 17 -23.10 16.21 2.69
C SER A 17 -23.83 15.96 1.36
N LEU A 18 -23.58 14.84 0.68
CA LEU A 18 -24.32 14.48 -0.53
C LEU A 18 -25.82 14.37 -0.26
N GLU A 19 -26.19 13.70 0.83
CA GLU A 19 -27.59 13.47 1.22
C GLU A 19 -28.30 14.74 1.69
N ASN A 20 -27.66 15.51 2.58
CA ASN A 20 -28.33 16.61 3.28
C ASN A 20 -28.13 17.97 2.63
N GLU A 21 -27.05 18.17 1.88
CA GLU A 21 -26.65 19.50 1.37
C GLU A 21 -26.64 19.59 -0.15
N ILE A 22 -26.57 18.46 -0.87
CA ILE A 22 -26.54 18.45 -2.34
C ILE A 22 -27.86 17.96 -2.90
N MET A 23 -28.24 16.71 -2.63
CA MET A 23 -29.42 16.06 -3.21
C MET A 23 -30.73 16.87 -3.10
N PRO A 24 -31.04 17.58 -1.98
CA PRO A 24 -32.26 18.37 -1.86
C PRO A 24 -32.34 19.56 -2.83
N HIS A 25 -31.19 20.02 -3.34
CA HIS A 25 -31.10 21.17 -4.25
C HIS A 25 -30.93 20.77 -5.72
N VAL A 26 -30.92 19.46 -6.01
CA VAL A 26 -30.83 18.93 -7.37
C VAL A 26 -32.22 18.76 -7.97
N SER A 27 -32.53 19.50 -9.03
CA SER A 27 -33.86 19.51 -9.66
C SER A 27 -34.05 18.47 -10.78
N SER A 28 -32.95 17.96 -11.35
CA SER A 28 -33.01 16.98 -12.45
C SER A 28 -33.00 15.54 -11.91
N PRO A 29 -33.93 14.67 -12.33
CA PRO A 29 -33.90 13.25 -11.99
C PRO A 29 -32.57 12.57 -12.34
N LYS A 30 -31.95 12.97 -13.47
CA LYS A 30 -30.64 12.45 -13.88
C LYS A 30 -29.56 12.81 -12.86
N ALA A 31 -29.55 14.06 -12.40
CA ALA A 31 -28.54 14.51 -11.44
C ALA A 31 -28.77 13.90 -10.04
N HIS A 32 -30.03 13.61 -9.68
CA HIS A 32 -30.35 12.86 -8.46
C HIS A 32 -29.79 11.44 -8.50
N VAL A 33 -30.00 10.71 -9.61
CA VAL A 33 -29.43 9.38 -9.83
C VAL A 33 -27.89 9.42 -9.81
N MET A 34 -27.27 10.43 -10.41
CA MET A 34 -25.81 10.58 -10.34
C MET A 34 -25.30 10.76 -8.91
N CYS A 35 -26.00 11.51 -8.06
CA CYS A 35 -25.62 11.66 -6.64
C CYS A 35 -25.70 10.32 -5.90
N GLN A 36 -26.75 9.53 -6.16
CA GLN A 36 -26.90 8.18 -5.59
C GLN A 36 -25.79 7.24 -6.08
N MET A 37 -25.44 7.28 -7.36
CA MET A 37 -24.32 6.49 -7.90
C MET A 37 -22.98 6.87 -7.23
N VAL A 38 -22.73 8.16 -7.02
CA VAL A 38 -21.53 8.63 -6.32
C VAL A 38 -21.52 8.18 -4.85
N GLN A 39 -22.66 8.25 -4.16
CA GLN A 39 -22.78 7.71 -2.79
C GLN A 39 -22.47 6.21 -2.73
N SER A 40 -22.99 5.41 -3.67
CA SER A 40 -22.69 3.98 -3.74
C SER A 40 -21.20 3.72 -3.94
N LEU A 41 -20.53 4.45 -4.84
CA LEU A 41 -19.09 4.34 -5.06
C LEU A 41 -18.29 4.72 -3.80
N ILE A 42 -18.68 5.77 -3.08
CA ILE A 42 -18.03 6.15 -1.82
C ILE A 42 -18.22 5.05 -0.78
N GLN A 43 -19.42 4.46 -0.69
CA GLN A 43 -19.70 3.38 0.24
C GLN A 43 -18.89 2.12 -0.07
N GLU A 44 -18.69 1.78 -1.34
CA GLU A 44 -17.80 0.70 -1.77
C GLU A 44 -16.35 0.95 -1.32
N VAL A 45 -15.85 2.19 -1.46
CA VAL A 45 -14.52 2.57 -0.98
C VAL A 45 -14.42 2.39 0.54
N ARG A 46 -15.42 2.84 1.32
CA ARG A 46 -15.46 2.65 2.78
C ARG A 46 -15.39 1.17 3.18
N GLN A 47 -16.12 0.32 2.48
CA GLN A 47 -16.12 -1.14 2.74
C GLN A 47 -14.77 -1.79 2.44
N ALA A 48 -13.99 -1.24 1.51
CA ALA A 48 -12.67 -1.74 1.17
C ALA A 48 -11.57 -1.29 2.17
N LEU A 49 -11.76 -0.19 2.90
CA LEU A 49 -10.74 0.36 3.80
C LEU A 49 -10.19 -0.65 4.84
N PRO A 50 -11.02 -1.43 5.56
CA PRO A 50 -10.50 -2.39 6.54
C PRO A 50 -9.66 -3.50 5.90
N VAL A 51 -9.95 -3.85 4.64
CA VAL A 51 -9.19 -4.84 3.86
C VAL A 51 -7.81 -4.28 3.53
N TYR A 52 -7.74 -3.04 3.06
CA TYR A 52 -6.45 -2.37 2.80
C TYR A 52 -5.63 -2.15 4.06
N ASP A 53 -6.26 -1.83 5.18
CA ASP A 53 -5.58 -1.69 6.47
C ASP A 53 -4.92 -3.01 6.90
N LYS A 54 -5.61 -4.14 6.71
CA LYS A 54 -5.02 -5.46 6.91
C LYS A 54 -3.81 -5.69 5.98
N TYR A 55 -3.94 -5.35 4.71
CA TYR A 55 -2.85 -5.50 3.74
C TYR A 55 -1.63 -4.67 4.10
N ILE A 56 -1.80 -3.42 4.54
CA ILE A 56 -0.70 -2.55 4.96
C ILE A 56 0.12 -3.20 6.09
N ALA A 57 -0.53 -3.81 7.07
CA ALA A 57 0.16 -4.49 8.17
C ALA A 57 0.87 -5.78 7.73
N GLU A 58 0.27 -6.58 6.83
CA GLU A 58 0.94 -7.74 6.24
C GLU A 58 2.14 -7.33 5.39
N GLU A 59 1.97 -6.33 4.54
CA GLU A 59 3.01 -5.80 3.66
C GLU A 59 4.16 -5.20 4.45
N HIS A 60 3.91 -4.51 5.57
CA HIS A 60 4.96 -4.05 6.47
C HIS A 60 5.88 -5.23 6.87
N ASN A 61 5.29 -6.30 7.38
CA ASN A 61 6.05 -7.48 7.83
C ASN A 61 6.81 -8.14 6.66
N ASP A 62 6.19 -8.20 5.48
CA ASP A 62 6.85 -8.73 4.28
C ASP A 62 7.99 -7.84 3.80
N MET A 63 7.83 -6.52 3.77
CA MET A 63 8.86 -5.59 3.31
C MET A 63 10.09 -5.59 4.22
N THR A 64 9.90 -5.68 5.54
CA THR A 64 11.04 -5.81 6.49
C THR A 64 11.81 -7.10 6.25
N ARG A 65 11.12 -8.21 5.95
CA ARG A 65 11.73 -9.48 5.56
C ARG A 65 12.46 -9.38 4.23
N VAL A 66 11.83 -8.82 3.20
CA VAL A 66 12.42 -8.66 1.86
C VAL A 66 13.71 -7.85 1.92
N LEU A 67 13.76 -6.77 2.72
CA LEU A 67 15.00 -6.00 2.89
C LEU A 67 16.14 -6.86 3.47
N ARG A 68 15.84 -7.75 4.43
CA ARG A 68 16.82 -8.71 4.95
C ARG A 68 17.24 -9.73 3.90
N ASP A 69 16.28 -10.27 3.14
CA ASP A 69 16.53 -11.26 2.08
C ASP A 69 17.40 -10.67 0.96
N VAL A 70 17.18 -9.41 0.57
CA VAL A 70 17.99 -8.68 -0.42
C VAL A 70 19.42 -8.51 0.06
N ALA A 71 19.62 -8.05 1.31
CA ALA A 71 20.96 -7.89 1.87
C ALA A 71 21.70 -9.23 2.01
N ALA A 72 20.99 -10.29 2.43
CA ALA A 72 21.54 -11.63 2.52
C ALA A 72 21.96 -12.17 1.14
N ALA A 73 21.16 -11.95 0.09
CA ALA A 73 21.47 -12.37 -1.27
C ALA A 73 22.70 -11.68 -1.87
N LEU A 74 22.98 -10.43 -1.49
CA LEU A 74 24.22 -9.73 -1.89
C LEU A 74 25.47 -10.34 -1.21
N GLY A 75 25.32 -10.89 -0.01
CA GLY A 75 26.40 -11.44 0.80
C GLY A 75 27.53 -10.42 0.98
N ASP A 76 28.77 -10.86 0.74
CA ASP A 76 29.97 -10.04 0.88
C ASP A 76 30.28 -9.14 -0.32
N THR A 77 29.28 -8.82 -1.17
CA THR A 77 29.47 -7.84 -2.24
C THR A 77 30.01 -6.53 -1.66
N ALA A 78 31.10 -6.02 -2.25
CA ALA A 78 31.69 -4.75 -1.89
C ALA A 78 31.15 -3.63 -2.80
N GLY A 79 31.15 -2.40 -2.27
CA GLY A 79 30.78 -1.20 -3.02
C GLY A 79 29.73 -0.36 -2.28
N PRO A 80 29.67 0.94 -2.57
CA PRO A 80 28.82 1.87 -1.83
C PRO A 80 27.32 1.54 -1.99
N GLU A 81 26.90 0.96 -3.12
CA GLU A 81 25.53 0.47 -3.35
C GLU A 81 25.18 -0.69 -2.41
N ALA A 82 26.06 -1.69 -2.29
CA ALA A 82 25.85 -2.82 -1.40
C ALA A 82 25.85 -2.40 0.07
N ASP A 83 26.68 -1.43 0.44
CA ASP A 83 26.71 -0.86 1.79
C ASP A 83 25.43 -0.11 2.12
N ARG A 84 24.89 0.69 1.18
CA ARG A 84 23.58 1.35 1.35
C ARG A 84 22.46 0.34 1.53
N ILE A 85 22.43 -0.71 0.71
CA ILE A 85 21.42 -1.79 0.83
C ILE A 85 21.51 -2.47 2.20
N ARG A 86 22.72 -2.83 2.66
CA ARG A 86 22.92 -3.41 3.99
C ARG A 86 22.47 -2.45 5.11
N ALA A 87 22.81 -1.17 5.01
CA ALA A 87 22.37 -0.17 5.98
C ALA A 87 20.85 -0.04 6.04
N ARG A 88 20.15 -0.03 4.90
CA ARG A 88 18.67 -0.06 4.86
C ARG A 88 18.12 -1.33 5.49
N ALA A 89 18.70 -2.49 5.20
CA ALA A 89 18.26 -3.75 5.79
C ALA A 89 18.47 -3.81 7.31
N THR A 90 19.59 -3.30 7.83
CA THR A 90 19.85 -3.20 9.27
C THR A 90 18.88 -2.25 9.96
N ARG A 91 18.58 -1.10 9.34
CA ARG A 91 17.73 -0.07 9.95
C ARG A 91 16.24 -0.42 9.88
N LEU A 92 15.76 -0.76 8.69
CA LEU A 92 14.35 -0.96 8.41
C LEU A 92 13.94 -2.43 8.44
N GLY A 93 14.81 -3.34 8.04
CA GLY A 93 14.55 -4.78 8.14
C GLY A 93 14.56 -5.30 9.58
N ALA A 94 15.04 -4.50 10.54
CA ALA A 94 14.97 -4.79 11.98
C ALA A 94 13.72 -4.23 12.67
N LEU A 95 12.83 -3.55 11.94
CA LEU A 95 11.56 -3.10 12.50
C LEU A 95 10.75 -4.33 13.00
N PRO A 96 10.07 -4.21 14.15
CA PRO A 96 9.30 -5.32 14.69
C PRO A 96 8.13 -5.67 13.76
N ASN A 97 7.76 -6.94 13.77
CA ASN A 97 6.53 -7.37 13.13
C ASN A 97 5.34 -6.76 13.86
N VAL A 98 4.36 -6.34 13.08
CA VAL A 98 3.11 -5.82 13.57
C VAL A 98 2.12 -6.98 13.80
N PRO A 99 1.44 -7.04 14.96
CA PRO A 99 0.38 -8.03 15.21
C PRO A 99 -0.88 -7.73 14.38
N MET A 100 -1.68 -8.76 14.10
CA MET A 100 -2.95 -8.62 13.38
C MET A 100 -4.13 -8.86 14.33
N PRO A 101 -5.16 -7.98 14.39
CA PRO A 101 -5.30 -6.70 13.69
C PRO A 101 -4.42 -5.60 14.31
N ALA A 102 -4.01 -4.66 13.47
CA ALA A 102 -3.00 -3.68 13.83
C ALA A 102 -3.58 -2.26 14.05
N ASP A 103 -2.98 -1.50 14.96
CA ASP A 103 -3.18 -0.05 15.01
C ASP A 103 -2.51 0.59 13.79
N GLN A 104 -3.34 1.10 12.86
CA GLN A 104 -2.89 1.55 11.55
C GLN A 104 -2.16 2.88 11.57
N THR A 105 -2.41 3.72 12.57
CA THR A 105 -1.84 5.07 12.64
C THR A 105 -0.31 5.07 12.64
N PRO A 106 0.39 4.27 13.48
CA PRO A 106 1.86 4.19 13.43
C PRO A 106 2.41 3.44 12.20
N ILE A 107 1.61 2.56 11.58
CA ILE A 107 2.10 1.65 10.53
C ILE A 107 2.18 2.34 9.18
N ARG A 108 1.24 3.22 8.84
CA ARG A 108 1.20 3.89 7.53
C ARG A 108 2.49 4.65 7.22
N ALA A 109 3.06 5.33 8.22
CA ALA A 109 4.33 6.04 8.08
C ALA A 109 5.50 5.06 7.83
N ALA A 110 5.59 3.99 8.64
CA ALA A 110 6.63 2.98 8.50
C ALA A 110 6.52 2.21 7.17
N HIS A 111 5.31 1.83 6.76
CA HIS A 111 5.01 1.17 5.49
C HIS A 111 5.46 2.02 4.30
N ARG A 112 5.15 3.33 4.32
CA ARG A 112 5.60 4.26 3.27
C ARG A 112 7.13 4.33 3.20
N GLU A 113 7.80 4.40 4.35
CA GLU A 113 9.27 4.42 4.40
C GLU A 113 9.88 3.12 3.86
N LEU A 114 9.29 1.97 4.19
CA LEU A 114 9.68 0.66 3.66
C LEU A 114 9.53 0.59 2.13
N GLY A 115 8.44 1.14 1.60
CA GLY A 115 8.21 1.23 0.15
C GLY A 115 9.30 2.02 -0.57
N TYR A 116 9.67 3.20 -0.05
CA TYR A 116 10.79 3.97 -0.60
C TYR A 116 12.13 3.23 -0.48
N ALA A 117 12.37 2.55 0.63
CA ALA A 117 13.59 1.77 0.80
C ALA A 117 13.72 0.63 -0.22
N LEU A 118 12.62 -0.05 -0.56
CA LEU A 118 12.62 -1.06 -1.61
C LEU A 118 12.89 -0.45 -2.99
N GLN A 119 12.30 0.70 -3.31
CA GLN A 119 12.59 1.43 -4.54
C GLN A 119 14.07 1.81 -4.63
N ASP A 120 14.65 2.36 -3.57
CA ASP A 120 16.06 2.73 -3.53
C ASP A 120 16.98 1.51 -3.65
N CYS A 121 16.61 0.37 -3.05
CA CYS A 121 17.31 -0.89 -3.23
C CYS A 121 17.29 -1.34 -4.70
N MET A 122 16.17 -1.19 -5.42
CA MET A 122 16.13 -1.50 -6.86
C MET A 122 17.10 -0.62 -7.67
N THR A 123 17.21 0.67 -7.33
CA THR A 123 18.17 1.58 -7.98
C THR A 123 19.61 1.17 -7.71
N ASP A 124 19.96 0.86 -6.47
CA ASP A 124 21.31 0.39 -6.12
C ASP A 124 21.64 -0.96 -6.77
N LEU A 125 20.67 -1.88 -6.85
CA LEU A 125 20.83 -3.16 -7.53
C LEU A 125 21.05 -3.00 -9.03
N ASP A 126 20.34 -2.09 -9.70
CA ASP A 126 20.57 -1.79 -11.13
C ASP A 126 22.01 -1.29 -11.39
N VAL A 127 22.55 -0.44 -10.51
CA VAL A 127 23.95 0.00 -10.60
C VAL A 127 24.91 -1.21 -10.48
N LEU A 128 24.68 -2.09 -9.50
CA LEU A 128 25.50 -3.30 -9.32
C LEU A 128 25.39 -4.26 -10.51
N GLN A 129 24.20 -4.44 -11.08
CA GLN A 129 23.98 -5.26 -12.27
C GLN A 129 24.75 -4.71 -13.48
N ARG A 130 24.69 -3.40 -13.71
CA ARG A 130 25.46 -2.74 -14.79
C ARG A 130 26.96 -2.85 -14.60
N ALA A 131 27.43 -2.95 -13.37
CA ALA A 131 28.82 -3.24 -13.03
C ALA A 131 29.19 -4.74 -13.17
N GLY A 132 28.25 -5.59 -13.60
CA GLY A 132 28.48 -7.02 -13.84
C GLY A 132 28.32 -7.92 -12.60
N ASN A 133 27.72 -7.42 -11.52
CA ASN A 133 27.51 -8.23 -10.32
C ASN A 133 26.27 -9.13 -10.44
N THR A 134 26.50 -10.42 -10.64
CA THR A 134 25.44 -11.43 -10.79
C THR A 134 24.65 -11.70 -9.50
N ARG A 135 25.19 -11.37 -8.32
CA ARG A 135 24.41 -11.47 -7.07
C ARG A 135 23.31 -10.42 -6.99
N ALA A 136 23.47 -9.29 -7.69
CA ALA A 136 22.43 -8.28 -7.77
C ALA A 136 21.18 -8.80 -8.49
N ASP A 137 21.32 -9.71 -9.46
CA ASP A 137 20.18 -10.37 -10.12
C ASP A 137 19.38 -11.21 -9.12
N THR A 138 20.08 -11.98 -8.28
CA THR A 138 19.45 -12.83 -7.25
C THR A 138 18.76 -11.98 -6.20
N ALA A 139 19.42 -10.90 -5.74
CA ALA A 139 18.84 -9.98 -4.77
C ALA A 139 17.61 -9.24 -5.34
N LEU A 140 17.62 -8.85 -6.61
CA LEU A 140 16.47 -8.23 -7.28
C LEU A 140 15.29 -9.18 -7.39
N GLN A 141 15.55 -10.49 -7.53
CA GLN A 141 14.49 -11.49 -7.57
C GLN A 141 13.70 -11.55 -6.25
N SER A 142 14.32 -11.30 -5.11
CA SER A 142 13.64 -11.21 -3.80
C SER A 142 12.60 -10.08 -3.79
N ILE A 143 12.92 -8.93 -4.38
CA ILE A 143 11.98 -7.79 -4.50
C ILE A 143 10.85 -8.13 -5.46
N ARG A 144 11.17 -8.71 -6.63
CA ARG A 144 10.16 -9.10 -7.63
C ARG A 144 9.16 -10.12 -7.09
N ALA A 145 9.63 -11.10 -6.32
CA ALA A 145 8.80 -12.11 -5.68
C ALA A 145 7.80 -11.51 -4.68
N HIS A 146 8.11 -10.35 -4.09
CA HIS A 146 7.20 -9.63 -3.21
C HIS A 146 6.19 -8.76 -3.96
N ILE A 147 6.58 -8.12 -5.06
CA ILE A 147 5.71 -7.19 -5.81
C ILE A 147 4.58 -7.95 -6.54
N MET A 148 4.87 -9.11 -7.13
CA MET A 148 3.89 -9.79 -7.99
C MET A 148 2.60 -10.21 -7.25
N PRO A 149 2.67 -10.84 -6.06
CA PRO A 149 1.46 -11.18 -5.29
C PRO A 149 0.64 -9.96 -4.87
N ARG A 150 1.30 -8.83 -4.60
CA ARG A 150 0.63 -7.56 -4.24
C ARG A 150 -0.23 -7.04 -5.39
N ILE A 151 0.32 -7.00 -6.60
CA ILE A 151 -0.41 -6.54 -7.79
C ILE A 151 -1.67 -7.38 -8.02
N VAL A 152 -1.55 -8.71 -7.89
CA VAL A 152 -2.69 -9.62 -8.04
C VAL A 152 -3.78 -9.32 -7.01
N ARG A 153 -3.39 -9.15 -5.74
CA ARG A 153 -4.28 -8.85 -4.63
C ARG A 153 -5.02 -7.51 -4.80
N ASP A 154 -4.34 -6.47 -5.28
CA ASP A 154 -4.95 -5.17 -5.53
C ASP A 154 -6.01 -5.27 -6.64
N VAL A 155 -5.70 -5.99 -7.73
CA VAL A 155 -6.65 -6.21 -8.83
C VAL A 155 -7.88 -7.01 -8.36
N GLU A 156 -7.68 -8.08 -7.57
CA GLU A 156 -8.78 -8.87 -7.02
C GLU A 156 -9.68 -8.05 -6.10
N THR A 157 -9.08 -7.24 -5.22
CA THR A 157 -9.80 -6.41 -4.25
C THR A 157 -10.67 -5.36 -4.95
N LEU A 158 -10.14 -4.71 -6.00
CA LEU A 158 -10.89 -3.76 -6.82
C LEU A 158 -11.99 -4.46 -7.65
N THR A 159 -11.73 -5.66 -8.16
CA THR A 159 -12.71 -6.42 -8.97
C THR A 159 -13.88 -6.92 -8.12
N ILE A 160 -13.60 -7.39 -6.89
CA ILE A 160 -14.64 -7.83 -5.95
C ILE A 160 -15.46 -6.63 -5.45
N ALA A 161 -14.82 -5.49 -5.20
CA ALA A 161 -15.53 -4.25 -4.85
C ALA A 161 -16.43 -3.76 -6.00
N GLY A 162 -15.93 -3.77 -7.25
CA GLY A 162 -16.71 -3.37 -8.43
C GLY A 162 -17.77 -4.37 -8.88
N GLY A 163 -17.68 -5.64 -8.48
CA GLY A 163 -18.64 -6.70 -8.84
C GLY A 163 -20.01 -6.59 -8.17
N MET A 164 -20.16 -5.71 -7.18
CA MET A 164 -21.42 -5.43 -6.49
C MET A 164 -22.14 -4.18 -7.04
N ALA A 165 -21.44 -3.36 -7.84
CA ALA A 165 -21.97 -2.15 -8.50
C ALA A 165 -22.75 -2.50 -9.79
N GLY A 166 -23.90 -3.17 -9.67
CA GLY A 166 -24.74 -3.45 -10.85
C GLY A 166 -25.76 -4.59 -10.74
N ARG A 167 -26.00 -5.12 -9.55
CA ARG A 167 -27.10 -6.06 -9.31
C ARG A 167 -28.20 -5.37 -8.51
N GLY A 168 -28.94 -4.51 -9.20
CA GLY A 168 -30.15 -3.82 -8.75
C GLY A 168 -30.90 -3.30 -9.96
#